data_AF-A0A9N9H620-F1
#
_entry.id   AF-A0A9N9H620-F1
#
_cell.length_a   1.000
_cell.length_b   1.000
_cell.length_c   1.000
_cell.angle_alpha   90.00
_cell.angle_beta   90.00
_cell.angle_gamma   90.00
#
_symmetry.space_group_name_H-M   'P 1'
#
loop_
_entity.id
_entity.type
_entity.pdbx_description
1 polymer ?
#
loop_
_entity_poly.entity_id
_entity_poly.type
_entity_poly.pdbx_seq_one_letter_code
_entity_poly.pdbx_strand_id
1 'polypeptide(L)'
;MKSVIFCIFFALFLNLVSAHYKLLTPPPRSGAVSSYGAPCGLNYTDVNQTTISSFPVKGGIVTVDMLHATAGTLILYFSNDDGKTFAPLTDPTKYNITDKLGQNLTIPVDLSKVNATVGKQGILQSVFLEGNETSPSNTTLYDCADVNIAAENTTAPATKSNAGSINAPRFG
;
A
#
# COMPACT_ATOMS: atom_id res chain seq x y z
N MET A 1 -35.20 -35.48 -1.65
CA MET A 1 -33.97 -35.29 -0.84
C MET A 1 -32.67 -35.17 -1.65
N LYS A 2 -32.66 -35.16 -2.99
CA LYS A 2 -31.44 -34.97 -3.80
C LYS A 2 -31.15 -33.50 -4.19
N SER A 3 -32.17 -32.64 -4.32
CA SER A 3 -31.97 -31.22 -4.69
C SER A 3 -31.45 -30.32 -3.56
N VAL A 4 -31.69 -30.65 -2.28
CA VAL A 4 -31.28 -29.80 -1.15
C VAL A 4 -29.77 -29.89 -0.92
N ILE A 5 -29.17 -31.07 -1.13
CA ILE A 5 -27.72 -31.28 -0.98
C ILE A 5 -26.93 -30.54 -2.08
N PHE A 6 -27.50 -30.41 -3.28
CA PHE A 6 -26.85 -29.69 -4.39
C PHE A 6 -26.77 -28.18 -4.13
N CYS A 7 -27.79 -27.57 -3.52
CA CYS A 7 -27.76 -26.14 -3.16
C CYS A 7 -26.78 -25.84 -2.02
N ILE A 8 -26.61 -26.76 -1.06
CA ILE A 8 -25.65 -26.59 0.05
C ILE A 8 -24.21 -26.67 -0.48
N PHE A 9 -23.93 -27.56 -1.43
CA PHE A 9 -22.61 -27.63 -2.06
C PHE A 9 -22.30 -26.38 -2.90
N PHE A 10 -23.25 -25.84 -3.68
CA PHE A 10 -23.00 -24.65 -4.49
C PHE A 10 -22.80 -23.37 -3.65
N ALA A 11 -23.49 -23.24 -2.51
CA ALA A 11 -23.31 -22.09 -1.60
C ALA A 11 -21.96 -22.09 -0.86
N LEU A 12 -21.32 -23.24 -0.68
CA LEU A 12 -20.01 -23.36 -0.03
C LEU A 12 -18.84 -22.96 -0.95
N PHE A 13 -19.02 -22.95 -2.27
CA PHE A 13 -17.97 -22.58 -3.23
C PHE A 13 -17.95 -21.08 -3.61
N LEU A 14 -18.93 -20.27 -3.18
CA LEU A 14 -19.07 -18.87 -3.61
C LEU A 14 -18.31 -17.84 -2.75
N ASN A 15 -17.55 -18.26 -1.73
CA ASN A 15 -16.90 -17.32 -0.80
C ASN A 15 -15.39 -17.15 -0.97
N LEU A 16 -14.78 -17.66 -2.05
CA LEU A 16 -13.39 -17.31 -2.38
C LEU A 16 -13.35 -16.01 -3.20
N VAL A 17 -13.65 -14.89 -2.55
CA VAL A 17 -13.27 -13.58 -3.09
C VAL A 17 -11.80 -13.39 -2.72
N SER A 18 -10.91 -13.50 -3.69
CA SER A 18 -9.50 -13.23 -3.48
C SER A 18 -9.27 -11.72 -3.54
N ALA A 19 -8.90 -11.12 -2.40
CA ALA A 19 -8.51 -9.72 -2.36
C ALA A 19 -7.33 -9.51 -3.31
N HIS A 20 -7.43 -8.53 -4.19
CA HIS A 20 -6.34 -8.06 -5.03
C HIS A 20 -6.38 -6.53 -5.04
N TYR A 21 -5.21 -5.93 -5.07
CA TYR A 21 -5.04 -4.50 -5.32
C TYR A 21 -3.99 -4.31 -6.42
N LYS A 22 -3.84 -3.08 -6.89
CA LYS A 22 -2.81 -2.73 -7.87
C LYS A 22 -2.13 -1.44 -7.49
N LEU A 23 -0.80 -1.41 -7.49
CA LEU A 23 -0.06 -0.16 -7.38
C LEU A 23 -0.16 0.62 -8.70
N LEU A 24 -0.58 1.88 -8.62
CA LEU A 24 -0.72 2.77 -9.78
C LEU A 24 0.40 3.79 -9.87
N THR A 25 0.81 4.34 -8.72
CA THR A 25 1.85 5.36 -8.65
C THR A 25 2.69 5.15 -7.39
N PRO A 26 4.04 5.15 -7.47
CA PRO A 26 4.82 5.18 -8.71
C PRO A 26 4.57 3.94 -9.57
N PRO A 27 4.92 3.97 -10.87
CA PRO A 27 4.68 2.84 -11.77
C PRO A 27 5.21 1.52 -11.19
N PRO A 28 4.39 0.47 -11.10
CA PRO A 28 4.82 -0.80 -10.52
C PRO A 28 5.81 -1.53 -11.44
N ARG A 29 6.63 -2.41 -10.84
CA ARG A 29 7.55 -3.31 -11.55
C ARG A 29 6.81 -4.20 -12.55
N SER A 30 5.66 -4.70 -12.12
CA SER A 30 4.76 -5.47 -12.98
C SER A 30 3.48 -4.67 -13.13
N GLY A 31 3.01 -4.46 -14.37
CA GLY A 31 1.69 -3.85 -14.60
C GLY A 31 0.51 -4.75 -14.17
N ALA A 32 0.81 -5.86 -13.50
CA ALA A 32 -0.13 -6.87 -13.01
C ALA A 32 -0.74 -6.45 -11.66
N VAL A 33 -1.67 -7.25 -11.18
CA VAL A 33 -2.25 -7.13 -9.84
C VAL A 33 -1.28 -7.67 -8.79
N SER A 34 -1.42 -7.21 -7.56
CA SER A 34 -0.64 -7.64 -6.39
C SER A 34 -0.61 -9.16 -6.23
N SER A 35 0.51 -9.71 -5.73
CA SER A 35 0.72 -11.15 -5.60
C SER A 35 1.21 -11.54 -4.20
N TYR A 36 1.12 -12.82 -3.86
CA TYR A 36 1.39 -13.38 -2.53
C TYR A 36 2.88 -13.54 -2.18
N GLY A 37 3.77 -13.44 -3.17
CA GLY A 37 5.21 -13.66 -2.98
C GLY A 37 5.91 -12.45 -2.37
N ALA A 38 6.44 -12.58 -1.16
CA ALA A 38 7.27 -11.52 -0.58
C ALA A 38 8.74 -11.62 -1.04
N PRO A 39 9.47 -10.48 -1.11
CA PRO A 39 8.97 -9.13 -1.36
C PRO A 39 8.46 -8.96 -2.81
N CYS A 40 7.78 -7.85 -3.08
CA CYS A 40 7.45 -7.42 -4.44
C CYS A 40 6.64 -8.41 -5.31
N GLY A 41 5.81 -9.26 -4.71
CA GLY A 41 4.89 -10.18 -5.39
C GLY A 41 5.53 -11.49 -5.88
N LEU A 42 6.85 -11.49 -6.12
CA LEU A 42 7.60 -12.60 -6.76
C LEU A 42 9.05 -12.74 -6.26
N ASN A 43 9.37 -12.22 -5.06
CA ASN A 43 10.72 -12.24 -4.48
C ASN A 43 11.76 -11.49 -5.34
N TYR A 44 11.35 -10.39 -5.97
CA TYR A 44 12.26 -9.52 -6.71
C TYR A 44 12.89 -8.50 -5.76
N THR A 45 14.17 -8.67 -5.47
CA THR A 45 14.93 -7.77 -4.59
C THR A 45 15.65 -6.70 -5.38
N ASP A 46 16.19 -7.02 -6.56
CA ASP A 46 16.97 -6.05 -7.34
C ASP A 46 16.09 -4.94 -7.94
N VAL A 47 16.62 -3.72 -7.97
CA VAL A 47 15.98 -2.56 -8.61
C VAL A 47 15.91 -2.75 -10.12
N ASN A 48 14.71 -2.66 -10.70
CA ASN A 48 14.55 -2.72 -12.15
C ASN A 48 14.84 -1.35 -12.78
N GLN A 49 16.00 -1.24 -13.42
CA GLN A 49 16.46 -0.02 -14.10
C GLN A 49 15.59 0.41 -15.30
N THR A 50 14.71 -0.46 -15.81
CA THR A 50 13.86 -0.15 -16.97
C THR A 50 12.53 0.50 -16.58
N THR A 51 12.02 0.21 -15.38
CA THR A 51 10.75 0.74 -14.88
C THR A 51 10.93 1.77 -13.77
N ILE A 52 12.19 2.08 -13.42
CA ILE A 52 12.52 3.03 -12.37
C ILE A 52 11.98 4.44 -12.70
N SER A 53 11.29 5.03 -11.74
CA SER A 53 10.66 6.35 -11.88
C SER A 53 11.25 7.35 -10.90
N SER A 54 11.17 8.64 -11.21
CA SER A 54 11.58 9.67 -10.25
C SER A 54 10.54 9.77 -9.14
N PHE A 55 10.98 9.75 -7.87
CA PHE A 55 10.11 9.94 -6.72
C PHE A 55 10.74 10.90 -5.72
N PRO A 56 10.04 11.96 -5.27
CA PRO A 56 10.64 12.96 -4.41
C PRO A 56 10.87 12.40 -3.01
N VAL A 57 11.98 12.80 -2.37
CA VAL A 57 12.30 12.40 -0.99
C VAL A 57 11.20 12.84 0.00
N LYS A 58 10.49 13.93 -0.31
CA LYS A 58 9.37 14.47 0.46
C LYS A 58 8.31 15.05 -0.46
N GLY A 59 7.03 14.96 -0.06
CA GLY A 59 5.90 15.34 -0.92
C GLY A 59 5.59 14.30 -1.99
N GLY A 60 6.02 13.05 -1.78
CA GLY A 60 5.70 11.93 -2.66
C GLY A 60 4.27 11.46 -2.45
N ILE A 61 3.71 10.78 -3.45
CA ILE A 61 2.37 10.22 -3.39
C ILE A 61 2.42 8.78 -3.91
N VAL A 62 1.88 7.87 -3.13
CA VAL A 62 1.59 6.51 -3.56
C VAL A 62 0.10 6.39 -3.83
N THR A 63 -0.30 5.83 -4.97
CA THR A 63 -1.70 5.53 -5.27
C THR A 63 -1.85 4.05 -5.55
N VAL A 64 -2.80 3.42 -4.88
CA VAL A 64 -3.20 2.03 -5.12
C VAL A 64 -4.67 1.96 -5.52
N ASP A 65 -4.99 1.03 -6.41
CA ASP A 65 -6.36 0.69 -6.78
C ASP A 65 -6.81 -0.55 -6.02
N MET A 66 -7.83 -0.41 -5.18
CA MET A 66 -8.35 -1.46 -4.31
C MET A 66 -9.45 -2.26 -5.01
N LEU A 67 -9.09 -2.98 -6.09
CA LEU A 67 -10.00 -3.67 -7.03
C LEU A 67 -11.12 -4.49 -6.37
N HIS A 68 -10.74 -5.61 -5.73
CA HIS A 68 -11.65 -6.51 -5.00
C HIS A 68 -11.18 -6.69 -3.57
N ALA A 69 -10.43 -5.70 -3.06
CA ALA A 69 -9.94 -5.75 -1.71
C ALA A 69 -11.12 -5.91 -0.75
N THR A 70 -10.92 -6.74 0.25
CA THR A 70 -11.79 -6.93 1.40
C THR A 70 -11.33 -5.99 2.52
N ALA A 71 -11.95 -6.06 3.70
CA ALA A 71 -11.46 -5.35 4.87
C ALA A 71 -9.99 -5.74 5.13
N GLY A 72 -9.13 -4.76 5.39
CA GLY A 72 -7.70 -5.00 5.50
C GLY A 72 -6.91 -3.74 5.79
N THR A 73 -5.60 -3.92 5.90
CA THR A 73 -4.65 -2.87 6.24
C THR A 73 -3.61 -2.74 5.13
N LEU A 74 -3.45 -1.54 4.60
CA LEU A 74 -2.37 -1.23 3.66
C LEU A 74 -1.18 -0.60 4.39
N ILE A 75 0.01 -1.12 4.11
CA ILE A 75 1.27 -0.68 4.71
C ILE A 75 2.24 -0.36 3.58
N LEU A 76 2.92 0.77 3.69
CA LEU A 76 3.98 1.15 2.77
C LEU A 76 5.35 0.96 3.43
N TYR A 77 6.27 0.36 2.69
CA TYR A 77 7.65 0.16 3.07
C TYR A 77 8.59 0.74 2.03
N PHE A 78 9.82 1.01 2.47
CA PHE A 78 10.90 1.47 1.63
C PHE A 78 12.18 0.68 1.89
N SER A 79 12.88 0.32 0.81
CA SER A 79 14.23 -0.25 0.86
C SER A 79 15.22 0.66 0.14
N ASN A 80 16.38 0.88 0.77
CA ASN A 80 17.52 1.62 0.24
C ASN A 80 18.73 0.71 -0.10
N ASP A 81 18.54 -0.61 -0.09
CA ASP A 81 19.60 -1.61 -0.15
C ASP A 81 19.26 -2.79 -1.08
N ASP A 82 18.56 -2.49 -2.17
CA ASP A 82 18.12 -3.47 -3.18
C ASP A 82 17.26 -4.59 -2.57
N GLY A 83 16.30 -4.20 -1.72
CA GLY A 83 15.28 -5.10 -1.18
C GLY A 83 15.74 -6.02 -0.06
N LYS A 84 16.93 -5.80 0.51
CA LYS A 84 17.44 -6.60 1.64
C LYS A 84 16.77 -6.21 2.95
N THR A 85 16.50 -4.91 3.15
CA THR A 85 15.78 -4.40 4.31
C THR A 85 14.68 -3.43 3.90
N PHE A 86 13.53 -3.55 4.58
CA PHE A 86 12.36 -2.72 4.33
C PHE A 86 11.96 -1.99 5.62
N ALA A 87 12.05 -0.67 5.60
CA ALA A 87 11.61 0.20 6.68
C ALA A 87 10.16 0.66 6.44
N PRO A 88 9.27 0.60 7.44
CA PRO A 88 7.91 1.07 7.29
C PRO A 88 7.88 2.60 7.13
N LEU A 89 7.18 3.08 6.10
CA LEU A 89 6.97 4.50 5.83
C LEU A 89 5.80 5.09 6.63
N THR A 90 4.90 4.22 7.07
CA THR A 90 3.62 4.59 7.68
C THR A 90 3.34 3.74 8.90
N ASP A 91 2.57 4.29 9.83
CA ASP A 91 1.92 3.50 10.86
C ASP A 91 0.82 2.67 10.17
N PRO A 92 0.90 1.32 10.20
CA PRO A 92 0.01 0.44 9.46
C PRO A 92 -1.46 0.67 9.81
N THR A 93 -1.77 1.05 11.05
CA THR A 93 -3.17 1.32 11.47
C THR A 93 -3.87 2.46 10.72
N LYS A 94 -3.12 3.28 9.97
CA LYS A 94 -3.64 4.51 9.34
C LYS A 94 -4.36 4.30 8.02
N TYR A 95 -4.23 3.15 7.37
CA TYR A 95 -4.91 2.86 6.09
C TYR A 95 -5.77 1.61 6.20
N ASN A 96 -6.77 1.68 7.07
CA ASN A 96 -7.84 0.70 7.07
C ASN A 96 -8.69 0.87 5.78
N ILE A 97 -8.78 -0.19 4.99
CA ILE A 97 -9.40 -0.18 3.66
C ILE A 97 -10.88 -0.55 3.70
N THR A 98 -11.43 -0.89 4.88
CA THR A 98 -12.82 -1.35 5.05
C THR A 98 -13.84 -0.42 4.38
N ASP A 99 -13.60 0.90 4.35
CA ASP A 99 -14.49 1.90 3.74
C ASP A 99 -14.00 2.44 2.37
N LYS A 100 -13.01 1.78 1.76
CA LYS A 100 -12.32 2.19 0.51
C LYS A 100 -12.31 1.11 -0.56
N LEU A 101 -13.19 0.12 -0.45
CA LEU A 101 -13.32 -0.98 -1.41
C LEU A 101 -13.69 -0.42 -2.79
N GLY A 102 -13.00 -0.88 -3.84
CA GLY A 102 -13.20 -0.45 -5.23
C GLY A 102 -12.77 0.99 -5.52
N GLN A 103 -11.99 1.62 -4.64
CA GLN A 103 -11.53 3.00 -4.81
C GLN A 103 -10.00 3.08 -4.93
N ASN A 104 -9.55 4.14 -5.59
CA ASN A 104 -8.15 4.54 -5.53
C ASN A 104 -7.86 5.15 -4.16
N LEU A 105 -6.86 4.62 -3.47
CA LEU A 105 -6.33 5.19 -2.26
C LEU A 105 -5.03 5.92 -2.56
N THR A 106 -5.02 7.22 -2.31
CA THR A 106 -3.87 8.10 -2.50
C THR A 106 -3.26 8.45 -1.14
N ILE A 107 -1.98 8.17 -0.98
CA ILE A 107 -1.26 8.21 0.29
C ILE A 107 -0.05 9.14 0.16
N PRO A 108 0.05 10.20 0.97
CA PRO A 108 1.24 11.01 1.02
C PRO A 108 2.40 10.22 1.65
N VAL A 109 3.56 10.28 1.02
CA VAL A 109 4.77 9.58 1.45
C VAL A 109 5.90 10.57 1.67
N ASP A 110 6.63 10.35 2.76
CA ASP A 110 7.80 11.11 3.15
C ASP A 110 8.96 10.13 3.40
N LEU A 111 9.83 9.98 2.42
CA LEU A 111 10.96 9.07 2.46
C LEU A 111 12.09 9.59 3.38
N SER A 112 12.06 10.87 3.77
CA SER A 112 13.05 11.41 4.71
C SER A 112 12.98 10.75 6.08
N LYS A 113 11.82 10.16 6.43
CA LYS A 113 11.60 9.43 7.69
C LYS A 113 12.29 8.07 7.76
N VAL A 114 12.74 7.54 6.62
CA VAL A 114 13.38 6.24 6.48
C VAL A 114 14.79 6.37 5.90
N ASN A 115 15.41 7.53 6.08
CA ASN A 115 16.80 7.83 5.66
C ASN A 115 17.05 7.65 4.14
N ALA A 116 16.02 7.85 3.30
CA ALA A 116 16.20 7.88 1.86
C ALA A 116 17.08 9.07 1.45
N THR A 117 18.02 8.83 0.55
CA THR A 117 19.03 9.80 0.12
C THR A 117 18.81 10.21 -1.33
N VAL A 118 18.74 11.53 -1.59
CA VAL A 118 18.60 12.06 -2.96
C VAL A 118 19.73 11.58 -3.86
N GLY A 119 19.38 11.20 -5.09
CA GLY A 119 20.31 10.65 -6.09
C GLY A 119 20.62 9.16 -5.89
N LYS A 120 20.05 8.51 -4.87
CA LYS A 120 20.07 7.05 -4.71
C LYS A 120 18.80 6.42 -5.24
N GLN A 121 18.87 5.11 -5.44
CA GLN A 121 17.75 4.29 -5.85
C GLN A 121 17.14 3.60 -4.64
N GLY A 122 15.92 3.12 -4.80
CA GLY A 122 15.27 2.31 -3.80
C GLY A 122 13.99 1.69 -4.31
N ILE A 123 13.32 0.99 -3.41
CA ILE A 123 12.13 0.21 -3.71
C ILE A 123 11.03 0.65 -2.77
N LEU A 124 9.93 1.15 -3.34
CA LEU A 124 8.69 1.33 -2.62
C LEU A 124 7.89 0.04 -2.70
N GLN A 125 7.57 -0.54 -1.55
CA GLN A 125 6.73 -1.73 -1.46
C GLN A 125 5.41 -1.37 -0.81
N SER A 126 4.30 -1.66 -1.49
CA SER A 126 2.99 -1.74 -0.87
C SER A 126 2.75 -3.17 -0.36
N VAL A 127 2.15 -3.27 0.82
CA VAL A 127 1.77 -4.52 1.46
C VAL A 127 0.32 -4.40 1.91
N PHE A 128 -0.55 -5.24 1.38
CA PHE A 128 -1.92 -5.33 1.84
C PHE A 128 -2.09 -6.61 2.67
N LEU A 129 -2.50 -6.42 3.92
CA LEU A 129 -2.90 -7.49 4.82
C LEU A 129 -4.42 -7.60 4.77
N GLU A 130 -4.94 -8.65 4.14
CA GLU A 130 -6.35 -8.98 4.18
C GLU A 130 -6.76 -9.38 5.59
N GLY A 131 -7.90 -8.87 6.08
CA GLY A 131 -8.43 -9.14 7.40
C GLY A 131 -7.92 -8.17 8.47
N ASN A 132 -7.66 -8.68 9.67
CA ASN A 132 -7.03 -7.93 10.75
C ASN A 132 -5.78 -8.68 11.22
N GLU A 133 -4.90 -8.02 11.99
CA GLU A 133 -3.66 -8.63 12.54
C GLU A 133 -3.89 -9.95 13.32
N THR A 134 -5.13 -10.27 13.70
CA THR A 134 -5.50 -11.46 14.49
C THR A 134 -6.26 -12.53 13.70
N SER A 135 -6.50 -12.37 12.39
CA SER A 135 -7.24 -13.37 11.62
C SER A 135 -6.31 -14.49 11.15
N PRO A 136 -6.66 -15.77 11.38
CA PRO A 136 -5.81 -16.92 11.04
C PRO A 136 -5.67 -17.19 9.53
N SER A 137 -6.30 -16.39 8.69
CA SER A 137 -6.32 -16.51 7.22
C SER A 137 -5.84 -15.24 6.52
N ASN A 138 -4.96 -14.45 7.16
CA ASN A 138 -4.44 -13.22 6.56
C ASN A 138 -3.66 -13.53 5.29
N THR A 139 -4.29 -13.30 4.14
CA THR A 139 -3.61 -13.20 2.86
C THR A 139 -2.78 -11.92 2.87
N THR A 140 -1.48 -12.05 2.59
CA THR A 140 -0.63 -10.88 2.37
C THR A 140 -0.30 -10.74 0.90
N LEU A 141 -0.49 -9.53 0.39
CA LEU A 141 -0.26 -9.19 -1.01
C LEU A 141 0.78 -8.09 -1.12
N TYR A 142 1.66 -8.24 -2.09
CA TYR A 142 2.82 -7.39 -2.29
C TYR A 142 2.81 -6.84 -3.71
N ASP A 143 3.22 -5.59 -3.84
CA ASP A 143 3.55 -4.96 -5.10
C ASP A 143 4.66 -3.94 -4.86
N CYS A 144 5.46 -3.65 -5.87
CA CYS A 144 6.62 -2.78 -5.75
C CYS A 144 6.77 -1.84 -6.93
N ALA A 145 7.31 -0.67 -6.64
CA ALA A 145 7.78 0.29 -7.62
C ALA A 145 9.23 0.66 -7.35
N ASP A 146 10.01 0.72 -8.41
CA ASP A 146 11.40 1.17 -8.35
C ASP A 146 11.48 2.68 -8.50
N VAL A 147 12.29 3.30 -7.65
CA VAL A 147 12.38 4.76 -7.61
C VAL A 147 13.82 5.27 -7.58
N ASN A 148 14.07 6.32 -8.38
CA ASN A 148 15.20 7.22 -8.22
C ASN A 148 14.75 8.35 -7.29
N ILE A 149 15.41 8.48 -6.13
CA ILE A 149 15.06 9.49 -5.14
C ILE A 149 15.47 10.88 -5.66
N ALA A 150 14.49 11.73 -5.87
CA ALA A 150 14.68 13.11 -6.29
C ALA A 150 14.57 14.09 -5.11
N ALA A 151 14.90 15.35 -5.38
CA ALA A 151 14.68 16.45 -4.44
C ALA A 151 13.19 16.56 -4.04
N GLU A 152 12.92 17.27 -2.95
CA GLU A 152 11.56 17.49 -2.44
C GLU A 152 10.67 18.11 -3.52
N ASN A 153 9.44 17.62 -3.63
CA ASN A 153 8.42 18.23 -4.47
C ASN A 153 7.65 19.26 -3.63
N THR A 154 7.93 20.53 -3.85
CA THR A 154 7.28 21.66 -3.16
C THR A 154 5.82 21.87 -3.56
N THR A 155 5.29 21.08 -4.50
CA THR A 155 3.93 21.20 -5.04
C THR A 155 2.93 20.18 -4.46
N ALA A 156 3.34 19.31 -3.54
CA ALA A 156 2.42 18.35 -2.92
C ALA A 156 1.37 19.09 -2.05
N PRO A 157 0.09 18.68 -2.06
CA PRO A 157 -0.91 19.32 -1.21
C PRO A 157 -0.51 19.09 0.25
N ALA A 158 -0.22 20.17 0.97
CA ALA A 158 -0.07 20.12 2.41
C ALA A 158 -1.33 19.47 2.98
N THR A 159 -1.18 18.32 3.65
CA THR A 159 -2.24 17.79 4.49
C THR A 159 -2.57 18.88 5.50
N LYS A 160 -3.67 19.60 5.27
CA LYS A 160 -4.27 20.42 6.32
C LYS A 160 -4.67 19.45 7.40
N SER A 161 -3.83 19.31 8.42
CA SER A 161 -4.32 18.89 9.71
C SER A 161 -5.36 19.94 10.09
N ASN A 162 -6.64 19.58 10.04
CA ASN A 162 -7.64 20.27 10.83
C ASN A 162 -7.29 19.98 12.29
N ALA A 163 -6.27 20.66 12.80
CA ALA A 163 -6.22 20.98 14.21
C ALA A 163 -7.38 21.96 14.40
N GLY A 164 -8.54 21.41 14.74
CA GLY A 164 -9.61 22.19 15.35
C GLY A 164 -9.00 22.87 16.57
N SER A 165 -8.66 24.14 16.43
CA SER A 165 -8.39 25.01 17.56
C SER A 165 -9.71 25.15 18.28
N ILE A 166 -9.91 24.31 19.30
CA ILE A 166 -10.94 24.55 20.30
C ILE A 166 -10.42 25.73 21.11
N ASN A 167 -10.75 26.95 20.69
CA ASN A 167 -10.70 28.09 21.57
C ASN A 167 -11.70 27.82 22.69
N ALA A 168 -11.20 27.43 23.86
CA ALA A 168 -11.99 27.42 25.07
C ALA A 168 -12.45 28.87 25.36
N PRO A 169 -13.75 29.13 25.56
CA PRO A 169 -14.19 30.45 26.00
C PRO A 169 -13.65 30.71 27.41
N ARG A 170 -12.82 31.75 27.53
CA ARG A 170 -12.54 32.38 28.82
C ARG A 170 -13.80 33.14 29.24
N PHE A 171 -14.50 32.63 30.24
CA PHE A 171 -15.47 33.41 30.99
C PHE A 171 -14.70 34.41 31.86
N GLY A 172 -14.97 35.69 31.62
CA GLY A 172 -14.79 36.77 32.59
C GLY A 172 -16.12 37.07 33.25
#